data_AF-A0A164VHC8-F1
#
_entry.id   AF-A0A164VHC8-F1
#
_cell.length_a   1.000
_cell.length_b   1.000
_cell.length_c   1.000
_cell.angle_alpha   90.00
_cell.angle_beta   90.00
_cell.angle_gamma   90.00
#
_symmetry.space_group_name_H-M   'P 1'
#
loop_
_entity.id
_entity.type
_entity.pdbx_description
1 polymer ?
#
loop_
_entity_poly.entity_id
_entity_poly.type
_entity_poly.pdbx_seq_one_letter_code
_entity_poly.pdbx_strand_id
1 'polypeptide(L)'
;MAIRNIDCINFFQAVATGSMECLRKAFKEGDEFIANVAKSYNDMGETPLLVAIKNRNFRTVKFLVNKLKVSVIQVANNIILFVDLSQHPLILSSQTTRLQKICILELIGAAYIFDGTRASRLHGYSCWMQAFLLRQSTTDGGSTIPKSPLQLSNRGGTALRNQLEVQTLEQLEQLKKQRRAHWKVQASLVSHRIFSELGYFPNLFTVVYLFIFSLKKWSERQLGTNRAFKVSLCIIELFDNQWWEDYIEEDAMRAWEVINNTLHYLCAILELLSRLPNHLSFSDLMFLLRFACNHLQKTYTSYWPTSILYHTRKSEISNMENLILIIVTLITEKQNILTPSDIQEFKQCFAQHIIAIVCEWYGIAVSDTGNPRKRVPLF
;
A
#
# COMPACT_ATOMS: atom_id res chain seq x y z
N MET A 1 9.65 -25.16 24.22
CA MET A 1 9.98 -24.60 25.56
C MET A 1 9.73 -23.11 25.45
N ALA A 2 8.81 -22.55 26.23
CA ALA A 2 8.34 -21.18 26.08
C ALA A 2 9.35 -20.19 26.68
N ILE A 3 10.05 -19.44 25.83
CA ILE A 3 10.76 -18.23 26.25
C ILE A 3 9.68 -17.24 26.70
N ARG A 4 9.79 -16.78 27.96
CA ARG A 4 8.75 -16.00 28.63
C ARG A 4 8.64 -14.62 27.98
N ASN A 5 7.41 -14.15 27.80
CA ASN A 5 7.05 -12.82 27.29
C ASN A 5 7.86 -11.65 27.93
N ILE A 6 8.35 -11.86 29.16
CA ILE A 6 9.16 -10.92 29.95
C ILE A 6 10.52 -10.60 29.32
N ASP A 7 11.17 -11.57 28.64
CA ASP A 7 12.49 -11.34 28.03
C ASP A 7 12.37 -10.49 26.75
N CYS A 8 11.28 -10.66 25.99
CA CYS A 8 10.95 -9.82 24.84
C CYS A 8 10.64 -8.38 25.26
N ILE A 9 9.86 -8.17 26.32
CA ILE A 9 9.54 -6.82 26.84
C ILE A 9 10.83 -6.07 27.23
N ASN A 10 11.72 -6.73 27.97
CA ASN A 10 13.02 -6.16 28.36
C ASN A 10 13.91 -5.86 27.15
N PHE A 11 13.85 -6.71 26.12
CA PHE A 11 14.59 -6.51 24.88
C PHE A 11 14.10 -5.27 24.13
N PHE A 12 12.79 -5.12 23.93
CA PHE A 12 12.22 -3.95 23.27
C PHE A 12 12.50 -2.64 24.02
N GLN A 13 12.50 -2.68 25.35
CA GLN A 13 12.90 -1.52 26.15
C GLN A 13 14.39 -1.19 26.00
N ALA A 14 15.27 -2.19 25.95
CA ALA A 14 16.69 -2.00 25.66
C ALA A 14 16.91 -1.41 24.26
N VAL A 15 16.08 -1.80 23.29
CA VAL A 15 16.10 -1.24 21.94
C VAL A 15 15.62 0.22 21.92
N ALA A 16 14.50 0.52 22.58
CA ALA A 16 13.91 1.85 22.66
C ALA A 16 14.82 2.85 23.38
N THR A 17 15.54 2.41 24.40
CA THR A 17 16.49 3.23 25.17
C THR A 17 17.90 3.27 24.58
N GLY A 18 18.18 2.44 23.57
CA GLY A 18 19.51 2.37 22.96
C GLY A 18 20.58 1.69 23.82
N SER A 19 20.18 0.87 24.79
CA SER A 19 21.09 0.21 25.73
C SER A 19 21.89 -0.92 25.06
N MET A 20 23.04 -0.56 24.49
CA MET A 20 23.92 -1.49 23.78
C MET A 20 24.48 -2.63 24.65
N GLU A 21 24.60 -2.41 25.97
CA GLU A 21 25.06 -3.42 26.91
C GLU A 21 24.01 -4.52 27.06
N CYS A 22 22.75 -4.14 27.34
CA CYS A 22 21.63 -5.06 27.43
C CYS A 22 21.43 -5.83 26.11
N LEU A 23 21.51 -5.13 24.98
CA LEU A 23 21.39 -5.77 23.66
C LEU A 23 22.52 -6.77 23.40
N ARG A 24 23.78 -6.42 23.69
CA ARG A 24 24.90 -7.36 23.52
C ARG A 24 24.77 -8.58 24.43
N LYS A 25 24.21 -8.42 25.63
CA LYS A 25 23.97 -9.52 26.56
C LYS A 25 22.86 -10.45 26.04
N ALA A 26 21.74 -9.90 25.58
CA ALA A 26 20.63 -10.67 25.01
C ALA A 26 21.07 -11.49 23.78
N PHE A 27 21.87 -10.91 22.88
CA PHE A 27 22.38 -11.63 21.70
C PHE A 27 23.46 -12.70 22.01
N LYS A 28 23.90 -12.85 23.27
CA LYS A 28 24.74 -13.98 23.70
C LYS A 28 23.92 -15.25 23.99
N GLU A 29 22.60 -15.15 24.05
CA GLU A 29 21.69 -16.28 24.36
C GLU A 29 21.56 -17.29 23.19
N GLY A 30 22.10 -16.95 22.01
CA GLY A 30 22.23 -17.87 20.87
C GLY A 30 21.28 -17.59 19.71
N ASP A 31 21.43 -18.35 18.62
CA ASP A 31 20.74 -18.12 17.35
C ASP A 31 19.21 -18.30 17.43
N GLU A 32 18.72 -19.12 18.37
CA GLU A 32 17.29 -19.33 18.60
C GLU A 32 16.62 -18.05 19.13
N PHE A 33 17.25 -17.35 20.08
CA PHE A 33 16.78 -16.06 20.57
C PHE A 33 16.75 -15.02 19.43
N ILE A 34 17.79 -14.99 18.60
CA ILE A 34 17.89 -14.08 17.45
C ILE A 34 16.74 -14.31 16.47
N ALA A 35 16.45 -15.57 16.14
CA ALA A 35 15.38 -15.94 15.22
C ALA A 35 13.99 -15.57 15.78
N ASN A 36 13.79 -15.76 17.09
CA ASN A 36 12.55 -15.40 17.77
C ASN A 36 12.34 -13.88 17.81
N VAL A 37 13.38 -13.12 18.17
CA VAL A 37 13.32 -11.66 18.25
C VAL A 37 13.13 -11.03 16.86
N ALA A 38 13.74 -11.60 15.81
CA ALA A 38 13.55 -11.14 14.43
C ALA A 38 12.09 -11.22 13.96
N LYS A 39 11.29 -12.11 14.56
CA LYS A 39 9.87 -12.34 14.26
C LYS A 39 8.94 -11.81 15.35
N SER A 40 9.49 -11.16 16.37
CA SER A 40 8.73 -10.65 17.52
C SER A 40 8.24 -9.22 17.28
N TYR A 41 7.14 -8.89 17.95
CA TYR A 41 6.49 -7.57 17.93
C TYR A 41 6.24 -7.12 19.38
N ASN A 42 6.32 -5.82 19.66
CA ASN A 42 5.90 -5.27 20.95
C ASN A 42 4.37 -5.08 21.01
N ASP A 43 3.85 -4.59 22.13
CA ASP A 43 2.42 -4.32 22.34
C ASP A 43 1.83 -3.29 21.35
N MET A 44 2.68 -2.56 20.64
CA MET A 44 2.31 -1.61 19.59
C MET A 44 2.39 -2.21 18.18
N GLY A 45 2.70 -3.50 18.05
CA GLY A 45 2.87 -4.18 16.75
C GLY A 45 4.22 -3.90 16.07
N GLU A 46 5.18 -3.32 16.76
CA GLU A 46 6.44 -2.86 16.18
C GLU A 46 7.53 -3.93 16.27
N THR A 47 8.33 -4.08 15.21
CA THR A 47 9.56 -4.89 15.27
C THR A 47 10.65 -4.16 16.05
N PRO A 48 11.65 -4.86 16.62
CA PRO A 48 12.73 -4.19 17.34
C PRO A 48 13.47 -3.20 16.46
N LEU A 49 13.64 -3.53 15.19
CA LEU A 49 14.28 -2.64 14.25
C LEU A 49 13.48 -1.35 14.05
N LEU A 50 12.16 -1.44 13.94
CA LEU A 50 11.27 -0.27 13.84
C LEU A 50 11.34 0.60 15.10
N VAL A 51 11.38 0.00 16.29
CA VAL A 51 11.54 0.72 17.56
C VAL A 51 12.86 1.48 17.60
N ALA A 52 13.96 0.86 17.17
CA ALA A 52 15.27 1.51 17.10
C ALA A 52 15.28 2.69 16.12
N ILE A 53 14.57 2.54 14.99
CA ILE A 53 14.42 3.58 13.97
C ILE A 53 13.62 4.75 14.52
N LYS A 54 12.39 4.53 15.02
CA LYS A 54 11.51 5.57 15.55
C LYS A 54 12.19 6.41 16.63
N ASN A 55 12.95 5.76 17.52
CA ASN A 55 13.71 6.43 18.59
C ASN A 55 15.02 7.06 18.12
N ARG A 56 15.35 7.02 16.82
CA ARG A 56 16.59 7.56 16.24
C ARG A 56 17.86 6.98 16.90
N ASN A 57 17.76 5.77 17.43
CA ASN A 57 18.85 5.06 18.10
C ASN A 57 19.72 4.34 17.07
N PHE A 58 20.43 5.09 16.27
CA PHE A 58 21.12 4.58 15.08
C PHE A 58 22.22 3.56 15.37
N ARG A 59 22.88 3.65 16.54
CA ARG A 59 23.85 2.65 17.01
C ARG A 59 23.17 1.29 17.19
N THR A 60 21.95 1.30 17.69
CA THR A 60 21.09 0.13 17.84
C THR A 60 20.61 -0.38 16.48
N VAL A 61 20.17 0.49 15.57
CA VAL A 61 19.75 0.09 14.22
C VAL A 61 20.88 -0.66 13.49
N LYS A 62 22.12 -0.11 13.50
CA LYS A 62 23.29 -0.78 12.90
C LYS A 62 23.57 -2.14 13.53
N PHE A 63 23.45 -2.24 14.84
CA PHE A 63 23.66 -3.49 15.55
C PHE A 63 22.61 -4.54 15.20
N LEU A 64 21.33 -4.15 15.18
CA LEU A 64 20.21 -5.02 14.87
C LEU A 64 20.23 -5.50 13.42
N VAL A 65 20.54 -4.64 12.43
CA VAL A 65 20.67 -5.06 11.02
C VAL A 65 21.74 -6.14 10.87
N ASN A 66 22.90 -5.93 11.50
CA ASN A 66 24.01 -6.89 11.43
C ASN A 66 23.68 -8.22 12.09
N LYS A 67 22.93 -8.21 13.20
CA LYS A 67 22.66 -9.41 14.00
C LYS A 67 21.41 -10.17 13.59
N LEU A 68 20.33 -9.45 13.26
CA LEU A 68 19.07 -10.04 12.81
C LEU A 68 19.10 -10.43 11.32
N LYS A 69 20.16 -10.06 10.58
CA LYS A 69 20.29 -10.27 9.13
C LYS A 69 19.07 -9.75 8.34
N VAL A 70 18.40 -8.72 8.85
CA VAL A 70 17.23 -8.12 8.20
C VAL A 70 17.71 -7.42 6.93
N SER A 71 16.96 -7.60 5.84
CA SER A 71 17.26 -6.94 4.57
C SER A 71 17.21 -5.43 4.77
N VAL A 72 18.29 -4.71 4.45
CA VAL A 72 18.38 -3.23 4.53
C VAL A 72 17.21 -2.56 3.78
N ILE A 73 16.65 -3.24 2.79
CA ILE A 73 15.48 -2.80 2.03
C ILE A 73 14.19 -2.91 2.85
N GLN A 74 13.99 -3.99 3.61
CA GLN A 74 12.86 -4.09 4.56
C GLN A 74 12.95 -2.97 5.61
N VAL A 75 14.17 -2.63 6.03
CA VAL A 75 14.42 -1.49 6.91
C VAL A 75 13.98 -0.20 6.22
N ALA A 76 14.38 0.04 4.96
CA ALA A 76 13.98 1.22 4.22
C ALA A 76 12.45 1.35 4.12
N ASN A 77 11.73 0.26 3.84
CA ASN A 77 10.26 0.22 3.82
C ASN A 77 9.67 0.73 5.15
N ASN A 78 10.19 0.24 6.27
CA ASN A 78 9.77 0.64 7.61
C ASN A 78 10.23 2.06 7.98
N ILE A 79 11.40 2.51 7.50
CA ILE A 79 11.98 3.84 7.78
C ILE A 79 11.20 4.94 7.07
N ILE A 80 10.80 4.72 5.83
CA ILE A 80 10.17 5.72 4.96
C ILE A 80 8.88 6.29 5.57
N LEU A 81 8.21 5.56 6.47
CA LEU A 81 7.04 6.02 7.20
C LEU A 81 7.36 6.85 8.46
N PHE A 82 8.63 6.89 8.93
CA PHE A 82 8.94 7.40 10.27
C PHE A 82 10.23 8.26 10.42
N VAL A 83 11.27 8.13 9.57
CA VAL A 83 12.57 8.84 9.77
C VAL A 83 13.32 9.14 8.45
N ASP A 84 14.07 10.24 8.43
CA ASP A 84 15.01 10.63 7.37
C ASP A 84 16.44 10.09 7.61
N LEU A 85 17.04 9.42 6.62
CA LEU A 85 18.36 8.77 6.70
C LEU A 85 19.29 9.00 5.51
N SER A 86 19.05 10.00 4.67
CA SER A 86 19.79 10.21 3.41
C SER A 86 21.32 10.32 3.53
N GLN A 87 21.83 10.63 4.72
CA GLN A 87 23.27 10.79 5.02
C GLN A 87 23.82 9.67 5.93
N HIS A 88 23.06 8.60 6.16
CA HIS A 88 23.29 7.74 7.32
C HIS A 88 24.24 6.54 7.05
N PRO A 89 25.12 6.16 8.00
CA PRO A 89 26.05 5.04 7.89
C PRO A 89 25.46 3.63 7.61
N LEU A 90 24.13 3.47 7.61
CA LEU A 90 23.45 2.24 7.16
C LEU A 90 23.45 2.12 5.62
N ILE A 91 23.30 3.24 4.91
CA ILE A 91 23.42 3.31 3.45
C ILE A 91 24.89 3.09 3.05
N LEU A 92 25.80 3.60 3.87
CA LEU A 92 27.26 3.52 3.66
C LEU A 92 27.89 2.25 4.25
N SER A 93 27.09 1.29 4.74
CA SER A 93 27.64 0.04 5.25
C SER A 93 28.33 -0.73 4.12
N SER A 94 29.46 -1.37 4.44
CA SER A 94 30.22 -2.19 3.48
C SER A 94 29.49 -3.48 3.08
N GLN A 95 28.42 -3.85 3.78
CA GLN A 95 27.64 -5.07 3.51
C GLN A 95 26.44 -4.84 2.57
N THR A 96 26.07 -3.58 2.31
CA THR A 96 24.94 -3.25 1.43
C THR A 96 25.36 -3.34 -0.03
N THR A 97 24.65 -4.13 -0.85
CA THR A 97 24.97 -4.25 -2.28
C THR A 97 24.73 -2.94 -3.03
N ARG A 98 25.37 -2.75 -4.19
CA ARG A 98 25.16 -1.56 -5.02
C ARG A 98 23.69 -1.36 -5.39
N LEU A 99 23.00 -2.44 -5.77
CA LEU A 99 21.57 -2.39 -6.08
C LEU A 99 20.72 -1.98 -4.87
N GLN A 100 21.01 -2.52 -3.69
CA GLN A 100 20.31 -2.14 -2.46
C GLN A 100 20.50 -0.64 -2.14
N LYS A 101 21.73 -0.11 -2.27
CA LYS A 101 22.01 1.32 -2.08
C LYS A 101 21.19 2.19 -3.03
N ILE A 102 21.12 1.80 -4.30
CA ILE A 102 20.31 2.48 -5.32
C ILE A 102 18.83 2.50 -4.92
N CYS A 103 18.25 1.35 -4.58
CA CYS A 103 16.83 1.26 -4.18
C CYS A 103 16.54 2.14 -2.96
N ILE A 104 17.42 2.13 -1.95
CA ILE A 104 17.24 2.94 -0.73
C ILE A 104 17.27 4.44 -1.06
N LEU A 105 18.24 4.90 -1.86
CA LEU A 105 18.32 6.30 -2.28
C LEU A 105 17.09 6.73 -3.10
N GLU A 106 16.62 5.87 -4.00
CA GLU A 106 15.43 6.12 -4.81
C GLU A 106 14.16 6.26 -3.94
N LEU A 107 13.99 5.37 -2.97
CA LEU A 107 12.86 5.40 -2.05
C LEU A 107 12.91 6.57 -1.05
N ILE A 108 14.08 6.87 -0.48
CA ILE A 108 14.28 8.08 0.36
C ILE A 108 13.95 9.32 -0.46
N GLY A 109 14.44 9.38 -1.70
CA GLY A 109 14.14 10.47 -2.62
C GLY A 109 12.64 10.66 -2.84
N ALA A 110 11.90 9.55 -3.02
CA ALA A 110 10.45 9.58 -3.17
C ALA A 110 9.74 10.12 -1.90
N ALA A 111 10.13 9.65 -0.72
CA ALA A 111 9.56 10.09 0.56
C ALA A 111 9.71 11.61 0.76
N TYR A 112 10.91 12.13 0.53
CA TYR A 112 11.21 13.55 0.59
C TYR A 112 10.44 14.40 -0.42
N ILE A 113 10.20 13.86 -1.61
CA ILE A 113 9.42 14.56 -2.63
C ILE A 113 7.95 14.63 -2.23
N PHE A 114 7.44 13.58 -1.59
CA PHE A 114 6.07 13.57 -1.10
C PHE A 114 5.84 14.53 0.08
N ASP A 115 6.77 14.61 1.04
CA ASP A 115 6.76 15.58 2.15
C ASP A 115 6.51 17.02 1.65
N GLY A 116 7.20 17.39 0.57
CA GLY A 116 6.74 18.48 -0.28
C GLY A 116 7.18 19.89 0.15
N THR A 117 8.04 20.06 1.15
CA THR A 117 8.75 21.35 1.32
C THR A 117 9.73 21.59 0.16
N ARG A 118 10.17 22.84 -0.06
CA ARG A 118 11.18 23.12 -1.10
C ARG A 118 12.51 22.44 -0.79
N ALA A 119 12.95 22.50 0.46
CA ALA A 119 14.19 21.87 0.91
C ALA A 119 14.11 20.34 0.77
N SER A 120 13.02 19.73 1.24
CA SER A 120 12.76 18.29 1.12
C SER A 120 12.81 17.82 -0.33
N ARG A 121 12.17 18.52 -1.27
CA ARG A 121 12.23 18.14 -2.70
C ARG A 121 13.63 18.20 -3.28
N LEU A 122 14.40 19.25 -2.98
CA LEU A 122 15.78 19.37 -3.46
C LEU A 122 16.67 18.27 -2.88
N HIS A 123 16.40 17.90 -1.63
CA HIS A 123 17.05 16.79 -0.98
C HIS A 123 16.70 15.45 -1.66
N GLY A 124 15.42 15.20 -1.93
CA GLY A 124 14.98 14.00 -2.63
C GLY A 124 15.54 13.91 -4.05
N TYR A 125 15.66 15.04 -4.76
CA TYR A 125 16.36 15.13 -6.04
C TYR A 125 17.82 14.69 -5.93
N SER A 126 18.53 15.16 -4.90
CA SER A 126 19.92 14.79 -4.65
C SER A 126 20.08 13.28 -4.44
N CYS A 127 19.14 12.66 -3.71
CA CYS A 127 19.12 11.22 -3.54
C CYS A 127 18.95 10.48 -4.88
N TRP A 128 18.02 10.94 -5.73
CA TRP A 128 17.84 10.38 -7.07
C TRP A 128 19.06 10.57 -7.96
N MET A 129 19.71 11.73 -7.91
CA MET A 129 20.96 12.01 -8.61
C MET A 129 22.06 11.01 -8.21
N GLN A 130 22.26 10.80 -6.90
CA GLN A 130 23.22 9.81 -6.40
C GLN A 130 22.89 8.39 -6.85
N ALA A 131 21.62 8.01 -6.85
CA ALA A 131 21.18 6.69 -7.34
C ALA A 131 21.51 6.50 -8.83
N PHE A 132 21.30 7.54 -9.66
CA PHE A 132 21.68 7.50 -11.08
C PHE A 132 23.19 7.36 -11.29
N LEU A 133 23.99 8.09 -10.52
CA LEU A 133 25.46 7.96 -10.57
C LEU A 133 25.90 6.54 -10.18
N LEU A 134 25.29 5.94 -9.15
CA LEU A 134 25.56 4.56 -8.75
C LEU A 134 25.13 3.53 -9.81
N ARG A 135 24.05 3.78 -10.55
CA ARG A 135 23.62 2.93 -11.67
C ARG A 135 24.61 2.95 -12.84
N GLN A 136 25.25 4.10 -13.08
CA GLN A 136 26.23 4.29 -14.16
C GLN A 136 27.66 3.92 -13.77
N SER A 137 27.96 3.87 -12.47
CA SER A 137 29.29 3.55 -11.93
C SER A 137 29.77 2.18 -12.43
N THR A 138 30.99 2.15 -12.97
CA THR A 138 31.70 0.93 -13.39
C THR A 138 32.93 0.62 -12.53
N THR A 139 33.08 1.32 -11.39
CA THR A 139 34.14 1.05 -10.42
C THR A 139 34.10 -0.40 -9.96
N ASP A 140 35.28 -0.97 -9.71
CA ASP A 140 35.50 -2.38 -9.34
C ASP A 140 35.08 -3.40 -10.41
N GLY A 141 35.03 -3.00 -11.70
CA GLY A 141 34.70 -3.88 -12.82
C GLY A 141 33.20 -4.21 -12.94
N GLY A 142 32.34 -3.50 -12.22
CA GLY A 142 30.89 -3.67 -12.29
C GLY A 142 30.29 -3.16 -13.60
N SER A 143 29.25 -3.85 -14.11
CA SER A 143 28.45 -3.38 -15.24
C SER A 143 27.51 -2.24 -14.83
N THR A 144 26.92 -1.53 -15.79
CA THR A 144 25.82 -0.60 -15.51
C THR A 144 24.57 -1.36 -15.01
N ILE A 145 23.73 -0.71 -14.19
CA ILE A 145 22.47 -1.26 -13.69
C ILE A 145 21.30 -0.46 -14.28
N PRO A 146 20.66 -0.93 -15.37
CA PRO A 146 19.51 -0.25 -15.94
C PRO A 146 18.30 -0.29 -15.00
N LYS A 147 17.36 0.61 -15.23
CA LYS A 147 16.03 0.53 -14.64
C LYS A 147 15.14 -0.37 -15.51
N SER A 148 14.28 -1.13 -14.86
CA SER A 148 13.22 -1.89 -15.52
C SER A 148 11.95 -1.05 -15.51
N PRO A 149 11.38 -0.65 -16.66
CA PRO A 149 10.16 0.15 -16.67
C PRO A 149 9.00 -0.59 -16.00
N LEU A 150 8.37 0.06 -15.02
CA LEU A 150 7.16 -0.45 -14.41
C LEU A 150 6.03 -0.53 -15.45
N GLN A 151 5.42 -1.71 -15.58
CA GLN A 151 4.22 -1.90 -16.38
C GLN A 151 2.99 -1.58 -15.52
N LEU A 152 2.35 -0.46 -15.82
CA LEU A 152 1.10 -0.07 -15.16
C LEU A 152 -0.10 -0.64 -15.91
N SER A 153 -1.16 -0.95 -15.18
CA SER A 153 -2.49 -1.13 -15.75
C SER A 153 -2.96 0.16 -16.45
N ASN A 154 -4.05 0.07 -17.22
CA ASN A 154 -4.69 1.25 -17.81
C ASN A 154 -5.15 2.26 -16.73
N ARG A 155 -5.66 1.77 -15.59
CA ARG A 155 -6.09 2.63 -14.47
C ARG A 155 -4.89 3.29 -13.79
N GLY A 156 -3.82 2.55 -13.55
CA GLY A 156 -2.56 3.07 -13.03
C GLY A 156 -1.95 4.12 -13.97
N GLY A 157 -1.93 3.85 -15.27
CA GLY A 157 -1.47 4.77 -16.31
C GLY A 157 -2.27 6.08 -16.28
N THR A 158 -3.60 6.00 -16.41
CA THR A 158 -4.45 7.21 -16.37
C THR A 158 -4.33 7.96 -15.02
N ALA A 159 -4.26 7.25 -13.90
CA ALA A 159 -4.00 7.80 -12.58
C ALA A 159 -2.64 8.48 -12.46
N LEU A 160 -1.63 8.12 -13.25
CA LEU A 160 -0.30 8.73 -13.26
C LEU A 160 -0.02 9.53 -14.55
N ARG A 161 -1.08 9.89 -15.29
CA ARG A 161 -1.03 10.70 -16.53
C ARG A 161 -0.20 10.07 -17.65
N ASN A 162 -0.16 8.74 -17.71
CA ASN A 162 0.61 7.95 -18.67
C ASN A 162 2.08 8.39 -18.74
N GLN A 163 2.62 8.90 -17.62
CA GLN A 163 4.04 9.24 -17.53
C GLN A 163 4.85 7.98 -17.31
N LEU A 164 5.99 7.92 -17.99
CA LEU A 164 7.00 6.89 -17.77
C LEU A 164 7.96 7.34 -16.66
N GLU A 165 8.49 6.38 -15.91
CA GLU A 165 9.52 6.66 -14.90
C GLU A 165 10.77 7.21 -15.61
N VAL A 166 11.39 8.23 -15.03
CA VAL A 166 12.69 8.75 -15.48
C VAL A 166 13.73 7.62 -15.53
N GLN A 167 14.29 7.40 -16.72
CA GLN A 167 15.24 6.33 -17.05
C GLN A 167 16.68 6.83 -17.20
N THR A 168 16.90 8.12 -17.45
CA THR A 168 18.23 8.67 -17.70
C THR A 168 18.52 9.90 -16.83
N LEU A 169 19.81 10.23 -16.72
CA LEU A 169 20.26 11.42 -16.00
C LEU A 169 19.73 12.71 -16.65
N GLU A 170 19.72 12.78 -17.98
CA GLU A 170 19.18 13.92 -18.71
C GLU A 170 17.69 14.12 -18.44
N GLN A 171 16.90 13.04 -18.42
CA GLN A 171 15.49 13.10 -18.06
C GLN A 171 15.28 13.57 -16.62
N LEU A 172 16.17 13.19 -15.69
CA LEU A 172 16.14 13.69 -14.31
C LEU A 172 16.39 15.21 -14.26
N GLU A 173 17.35 15.70 -15.04
CA GLU A 173 17.62 17.14 -15.13
C GLU A 173 16.45 17.92 -15.75
N GLN A 174 15.77 17.33 -16.73
CA GLN A 174 14.54 17.89 -17.29
C GLN A 174 13.40 17.94 -16.26
N LEU A 175 13.27 16.92 -15.42
CA LEU A 175 12.29 16.89 -14.32
C LEU A 175 12.47 18.08 -13.37
N LYS A 176 13.71 18.55 -13.17
CA LYS A 176 14.01 19.71 -12.31
C LYS A 176 13.26 20.98 -12.74
N LYS A 177 12.96 21.11 -14.04
CA LYS A 177 12.25 22.25 -14.64
C LYS A 177 10.72 22.09 -14.63
N GLN A 178 10.21 20.92 -14.25
CA GLN A 178 8.78 20.59 -14.30
C GLN A 178 8.00 21.05 -13.05
N ARG A 179 6.66 21.08 -13.16
CA ARG A 179 5.78 21.41 -12.04
C ARG A 179 5.88 20.36 -10.93
N ARG A 180 5.63 20.77 -9.69
CA ARG A 180 5.67 19.92 -8.48
C ARG A 180 4.84 18.63 -8.59
N ALA A 181 3.74 18.65 -9.33
CA ALA A 181 2.91 17.46 -9.54
C ALA A 181 3.65 16.35 -10.31
N HIS A 182 4.53 16.68 -11.26
CA HIS A 182 5.33 15.70 -12.01
C HIS A 182 6.30 14.97 -11.10
N TRP A 183 6.90 15.69 -10.14
CA TRP A 183 7.79 15.09 -9.16
C TRP A 183 7.08 14.04 -8.31
N LYS A 184 5.84 14.32 -7.86
CA LYS A 184 5.03 13.36 -7.09
C LYS A 184 4.60 12.16 -7.93
N VAL A 185 4.31 12.35 -9.21
CA VAL A 185 4.05 11.26 -10.15
C VAL A 185 5.30 10.37 -10.28
N GLN A 186 6.48 10.96 -10.47
CA GLN A 186 7.74 10.21 -10.53
C GLN A 186 8.04 9.48 -9.22
N ALA A 187 7.79 10.11 -8.07
CA ALA A 187 7.93 9.45 -6.76
C ALA A 187 7.01 8.24 -6.62
N SER A 188 5.78 8.33 -7.15
CA SER A 188 4.84 7.21 -7.17
C SER A 188 5.33 6.07 -8.06
N LEU A 189 5.83 6.37 -9.26
CA LEU A 189 6.37 5.39 -10.21
C LEU A 189 7.60 4.66 -9.64
N VAL A 190 8.57 5.42 -9.11
CA VAL A 190 9.79 4.90 -8.49
C VAL A 190 9.44 3.94 -7.34
N SER A 191 8.53 4.37 -6.46
CA SER A 191 8.13 3.57 -5.30
C SER A 191 7.45 2.29 -5.74
N HIS A 192 6.45 2.40 -6.62
CA HIS A 192 5.72 1.25 -7.14
C HIS A 192 6.68 0.25 -7.80
N ARG A 193 7.60 0.69 -8.67
CA ARG A 193 8.60 -0.20 -9.28
C ARG A 193 9.40 -0.97 -8.23
N ILE A 194 10.01 -0.25 -7.28
CA ILE A 194 10.91 -0.86 -6.30
C ILE A 194 10.13 -1.84 -5.42
N PHE A 195 8.97 -1.46 -4.89
CA PHE A 195 8.16 -2.35 -4.07
C PHE A 195 7.67 -3.58 -4.82
N SER A 196 7.32 -3.45 -6.12
CA SER A 196 6.94 -4.58 -6.96
C SER A 196 8.10 -5.52 -7.26
N GLU A 197 9.27 -4.99 -7.62
CA GLU A 197 10.50 -5.79 -7.85
C GLU A 197 10.90 -6.62 -6.61
N LEU A 198 10.54 -6.14 -5.42
CA LEU A 198 10.89 -6.75 -4.15
C LEU A 198 9.78 -7.65 -3.57
N GLY A 199 8.62 -7.77 -4.23
CA GLY A 199 7.50 -8.56 -3.73
C GLY A 199 6.79 -7.97 -2.51
N TYR A 200 6.93 -6.67 -2.24
CA TYR A 200 6.27 -5.96 -1.14
C TYR A 200 5.09 -5.09 -1.62
N PHE A 201 4.47 -5.46 -2.75
CA PHE A 201 3.43 -4.67 -3.40
C PHE A 201 2.04 -5.30 -3.26
N PRO A 202 0.97 -4.50 -3.09
CA PRO A 202 0.92 -3.06 -2.85
C PRO A 202 1.49 -2.65 -1.49
N ASN A 203 2.39 -1.66 -1.51
CA ASN A 203 2.97 -1.13 -0.29
C ASN A 203 2.15 0.04 0.25
N LEU A 204 1.83 -0.01 1.55
CA LEU A 204 1.05 1.01 2.24
C LEU A 204 1.60 2.44 2.05
N PHE A 205 2.93 2.60 1.96
CA PHE A 205 3.53 3.88 1.60
C PHE A 205 2.96 4.44 0.30
N THR A 206 2.98 3.63 -0.77
CA THR A 206 2.51 4.06 -2.09
C THR A 206 1.03 4.41 -2.04
N VAL A 207 0.23 3.58 -1.36
CA VAL A 207 -1.22 3.78 -1.22
C VAL A 207 -1.53 5.08 -0.45
N VAL A 208 -0.93 5.27 0.73
CA VAL A 208 -1.13 6.45 1.58
C VAL A 208 -0.76 7.72 0.83
N TYR A 209 0.35 7.73 0.11
CA TYR A 209 0.76 8.92 -0.62
C TYR A 209 -0.09 9.20 -1.86
N LEU A 210 -0.59 8.16 -2.56
CA LEU A 210 -1.60 8.34 -3.60
C LEU A 210 -2.89 8.95 -3.01
N PHE A 211 -3.34 8.46 -1.85
CA PHE A 211 -4.49 9.00 -1.13
C PHE A 211 -4.31 10.47 -0.75
N ILE A 212 -3.20 10.81 -0.09
CA ILE A 212 -2.89 12.20 0.33
C ILE A 212 -2.75 13.11 -0.88
N PHE A 213 -2.10 12.63 -1.95
CA PHE A 213 -1.89 13.41 -3.18
C PHE A 213 -3.20 13.68 -3.92
N SER A 214 -4.18 12.79 -3.82
CA SER A 214 -5.41 12.86 -4.59
C SER A 214 -6.61 13.27 -3.76
N LEU A 215 -7.12 12.37 -2.95
CA LEU A 215 -8.40 12.47 -2.24
C LEU A 215 -8.38 13.57 -1.19
N LYS A 216 -7.33 13.65 -0.38
CA LYS A 216 -7.17 14.75 0.59
C LYS A 216 -7.08 16.11 -0.11
N LYS A 217 -6.37 16.19 -1.24
CA LYS A 217 -6.29 17.43 -2.03
C LYS A 217 -7.61 17.77 -2.70
N TRP A 218 -8.38 16.79 -3.12
CA TRP A 218 -9.70 16.97 -3.67
C TRP A 218 -10.69 17.49 -2.61
N SER A 219 -10.69 16.93 -1.40
CA SER A 219 -11.53 17.41 -0.30
C SER A 219 -11.17 18.84 0.13
N GLU A 220 -9.89 19.22 0.02
CA GLU A 220 -9.39 20.59 0.19
C GLU A 220 -9.67 21.51 -1.02
N ARG A 221 -10.39 21.04 -2.05
CA ARG A 221 -10.69 21.76 -3.31
C ARG A 221 -9.46 22.17 -4.12
N GLN A 222 -8.34 21.47 -3.93
CA GLN A 222 -7.05 21.71 -4.61
C GLN A 222 -6.80 20.75 -5.79
N LEU A 223 -7.72 19.82 -6.06
CA LEU A 223 -7.62 18.87 -7.16
C LEU A 223 -8.97 18.71 -7.86
N GLY A 224 -8.97 18.58 -9.18
CA GLY A 224 -10.19 18.38 -9.97
C GLY A 224 -10.81 16.98 -9.76
N THR A 225 -12.14 16.90 -9.78
CA THR A 225 -12.91 15.69 -9.51
C THR A 225 -12.55 14.50 -10.41
N ASN A 226 -12.41 14.71 -11.72
CA ASN A 226 -12.01 13.62 -12.63
C ASN A 226 -10.63 13.04 -12.26
N ARG A 227 -9.70 13.92 -11.84
CA ARG A 227 -8.37 13.48 -11.43
C ARG A 227 -8.41 12.70 -10.12
N ALA A 228 -9.23 13.12 -9.16
CA ALA A 228 -9.45 12.40 -7.93
C ALA A 228 -10.03 11.00 -8.23
N PHE A 229 -11.07 10.92 -9.07
CA PHE A 229 -11.67 9.67 -9.51
C PHE A 229 -10.66 8.68 -10.10
N LYS A 230 -9.83 9.12 -11.06
CA LYS A 230 -8.83 8.24 -11.68
C LYS A 230 -7.79 7.73 -10.69
N VAL A 231 -7.39 8.54 -9.70
CA VAL A 231 -6.47 8.06 -8.66
C VAL A 231 -7.18 7.13 -7.67
N SER A 232 -8.45 7.37 -7.33
CA SER A 232 -9.26 6.45 -6.52
C SER A 232 -9.36 5.06 -7.17
N LEU A 233 -9.62 5.01 -8.48
CA LEU A 233 -9.63 3.74 -9.23
C LEU A 233 -8.31 2.99 -9.12
N CYS A 234 -7.19 3.70 -9.21
CA CYS A 234 -5.86 3.11 -9.03
C CYS A 234 -5.68 2.58 -7.61
N ILE A 235 -6.04 3.36 -6.58
CA ILE A 235 -5.96 2.90 -5.18
C ILE A 235 -6.79 1.64 -4.96
N ILE A 236 -8.03 1.61 -5.47
CA ILE A 236 -8.92 0.43 -5.37
C ILE A 236 -8.30 -0.78 -6.10
N GLU A 237 -7.72 -0.57 -7.29
CA GLU A 237 -7.04 -1.64 -8.04
C GLU A 237 -5.83 -2.21 -7.30
N LEU A 238 -5.15 -1.40 -6.49
CA LEU A 238 -4.08 -1.91 -5.63
C LEU A 238 -4.60 -2.91 -4.59
N PHE A 239 -5.84 -2.74 -4.10
CA PHE A 239 -6.45 -3.61 -3.10
C PHE A 239 -7.35 -4.70 -3.68
N ASP A 240 -7.62 -4.74 -4.98
CA ASP A 240 -8.61 -5.64 -5.60
C ASP A 240 -8.37 -7.12 -5.29
N ASN A 241 -7.11 -7.53 -5.19
CA ASN A 241 -6.73 -8.91 -4.86
C ASN A 241 -6.21 -9.08 -3.43
N GLN A 242 -6.37 -8.09 -2.55
CA GLN A 242 -5.84 -8.12 -1.19
C GLN A 242 -6.94 -7.92 -0.15
N TRP A 243 -6.87 -8.72 0.92
CA TRP A 243 -7.66 -8.45 2.11
C TRP A 243 -6.88 -7.56 3.05
N TRP A 244 -7.51 -6.50 3.57
CA TRP A 244 -6.84 -5.59 4.49
C TRP A 244 -6.41 -6.25 5.81
N GLU A 245 -7.03 -7.37 6.21
CA GLU A 245 -6.58 -8.14 7.39
C GLU A 245 -5.43 -9.11 7.10
N ASP A 246 -5.03 -9.31 5.84
CA ASP A 246 -3.84 -10.08 5.53
C ASP A 246 -2.55 -9.29 5.86
N TYR A 247 -2.68 -8.01 6.23
CA TYR A 247 -1.59 -7.17 6.72
C TYR A 247 -1.30 -7.42 8.21
N ILE A 248 -0.08 -7.11 8.64
CA ILE A 248 0.30 -7.09 10.07
C ILE A 248 -0.58 -6.07 10.80
N GLU A 249 -0.97 -6.34 12.05
CA GLU A 249 -2.01 -5.62 12.80
C GLU A 249 -1.93 -4.07 12.73
N GLU A 250 -0.75 -3.45 12.88
CA GLU A 250 -0.59 -1.98 12.77
C GLU A 250 -0.77 -1.47 11.32
N ASP A 251 -0.31 -2.22 10.32
CA ASP A 251 -0.45 -1.89 8.90
C ASP A 251 -1.86 -2.19 8.38
N ALA A 252 -2.54 -3.19 8.93
CA ALA A 252 -3.91 -3.55 8.63
C ALA A 252 -4.86 -2.41 8.95
N MET A 253 -4.71 -1.79 10.13
CA MET A 253 -5.54 -0.65 10.53
C MET A 253 -5.34 0.58 9.62
N ARG A 254 -4.10 0.85 9.19
CA ARG A 254 -3.83 1.97 8.26
C ARG A 254 -4.30 1.67 6.84
N ALA A 255 -4.03 0.47 6.32
CA ALA A 255 -4.52 0.04 5.01
C ALA A 255 -6.05 0.14 4.98
N TRP A 256 -6.68 -0.33 6.05
CA TRP A 256 -8.10 -0.20 6.30
C TRP A 256 -8.59 1.26 6.27
N GLU A 257 -7.97 2.16 7.04
CA GLU A 257 -8.37 3.57 7.08
C GLU A 257 -8.31 4.21 5.68
N VAL A 258 -7.26 3.90 4.92
CA VAL A 258 -7.10 4.42 3.56
C VAL A 258 -8.17 3.87 2.61
N ILE A 259 -8.48 2.57 2.66
CA ILE A 259 -9.54 1.97 1.83
C ILE A 259 -10.90 2.58 2.17
N ASN A 260 -11.26 2.61 3.45
CA ASN A 260 -12.58 3.08 3.88
C ASN A 260 -12.78 4.56 3.52
N ASN A 261 -11.76 5.40 3.75
CA ASN A 261 -11.81 6.80 3.33
C ASN A 261 -11.85 6.94 1.79
N THR A 262 -11.15 6.07 1.06
CA THR A 262 -11.21 6.04 -0.41
C THR A 262 -12.61 5.74 -0.90
N LEU A 263 -13.29 4.74 -0.32
CA LEU A 263 -14.68 4.41 -0.63
C LEU A 263 -15.62 5.57 -0.33
N HIS A 264 -15.49 6.18 0.86
CA HIS A 264 -16.28 7.34 1.26
C HIS A 264 -16.15 8.50 0.26
N TYR A 265 -14.92 8.89 -0.08
CA TYR A 265 -14.71 9.97 -1.06
C TYR A 265 -15.17 9.58 -2.47
N LEU A 266 -15.05 8.31 -2.84
CA LEU A 266 -15.47 7.83 -4.15
C LEU A 266 -16.97 7.98 -4.36
N CYS A 267 -17.81 7.72 -3.35
CA CYS A 267 -19.25 7.97 -3.41
C CYS A 267 -19.54 9.45 -3.76
N ALA A 268 -18.93 10.38 -3.02
CA ALA A 268 -19.11 11.82 -3.27
C ALA A 268 -18.57 12.26 -4.65
N ILE A 269 -17.45 11.67 -5.09
CA ILE A 269 -16.88 11.94 -6.42
C ILE A 269 -17.83 11.46 -7.53
N LEU A 270 -18.39 10.26 -7.40
CA LEU A 270 -19.32 9.68 -8.38
C LEU A 270 -20.60 10.49 -8.49
N GLU A 271 -21.16 10.96 -7.38
CA GLU A 271 -22.34 11.84 -7.37
C GLU A 271 -22.10 13.18 -8.09
N LEU A 272 -20.87 13.71 -8.03
CA LEU A 272 -20.53 14.91 -8.80
C LEU A 272 -20.31 14.60 -10.28
N LEU A 273 -19.66 13.47 -10.60
CA LEU A 273 -19.39 13.06 -11.97
C LEU A 273 -20.64 12.59 -12.71
N SER A 274 -21.67 12.09 -12.01
CA SER A 274 -22.94 11.70 -12.62
C SER A 274 -23.60 12.84 -13.37
N ARG A 275 -23.40 14.08 -12.89
CA ARG A 275 -23.92 15.31 -13.49
C ARG A 275 -23.16 15.76 -14.74
N LEU A 276 -22.05 15.11 -15.06
CA LEU A 276 -21.19 15.47 -16.19
C LEU A 276 -21.18 14.34 -17.23
N PRO A 277 -21.67 14.57 -18.46
CA PRO A 277 -21.62 13.56 -19.51
C PRO A 277 -20.16 13.20 -19.84
N ASN A 278 -19.91 11.91 -20.15
CA ASN A 278 -18.65 11.35 -20.67
C ASN A 278 -17.47 11.13 -19.71
N HIS A 279 -17.58 11.40 -18.41
CA HIS A 279 -16.45 11.18 -17.49
C HIS A 279 -16.38 9.79 -16.84
N LEU A 280 -17.45 9.00 -16.96
CA LEU A 280 -17.57 7.66 -16.37
C LEU A 280 -17.69 6.63 -17.49
N SER A 281 -16.72 5.72 -17.56
CA SER A 281 -16.74 4.59 -18.48
C SER A 281 -17.45 3.40 -17.86
N PHE A 282 -18.15 2.59 -18.67
CA PHE A 282 -18.79 1.36 -18.20
C PHE A 282 -17.77 0.40 -17.55
N SER A 283 -16.58 0.27 -18.14
CA SER A 283 -15.49 -0.56 -17.59
C SER A 283 -15.02 -0.11 -16.20
N ASP A 284 -14.92 1.20 -15.95
CA ASP A 284 -14.55 1.71 -14.63
C ASP A 284 -15.69 1.47 -13.60
N LEU A 285 -16.95 1.64 -14.01
CA LEU A 285 -18.11 1.39 -13.16
C LEU A 285 -18.24 -0.10 -12.80
N MET A 286 -18.10 -1.00 -13.77
CA MET A 286 -18.13 -2.45 -13.55
C MET A 286 -16.98 -2.93 -12.66
N PHE A 287 -15.80 -2.35 -12.82
CA PHE A 287 -14.67 -2.64 -11.93
C PHE A 287 -15.00 -2.28 -10.48
N LEU A 288 -15.51 -1.08 -10.24
CA LEU A 288 -15.90 -0.65 -8.89
C LEU A 288 -17.04 -1.48 -8.31
N LEU A 289 -18.02 -1.88 -9.15
CA LEU A 289 -19.13 -2.73 -8.73
C LEU A 289 -18.62 -4.09 -8.26
N ARG A 290 -17.78 -4.76 -9.06
CA ARG A 290 -17.18 -6.06 -8.69
C ARG A 290 -16.37 -5.96 -7.41
N PHE A 291 -15.51 -4.94 -7.30
CA PHE A 291 -14.73 -4.69 -6.09
C PHE A 291 -15.65 -4.56 -4.87
N ALA A 292 -16.63 -3.65 -4.93
CA ALA A 292 -17.51 -3.37 -3.80
C ALA A 292 -18.33 -4.60 -3.39
N CYS A 293 -18.88 -5.34 -4.34
CA CYS A 293 -19.68 -6.52 -4.03
C CYS A 293 -18.82 -7.68 -3.49
N ASN A 294 -17.63 -7.94 -4.04
CA ASN A 294 -16.70 -8.95 -3.54
C ASN A 294 -16.26 -8.65 -2.10
N HIS A 295 -15.85 -7.41 -1.84
CA HIS A 295 -15.42 -7.01 -0.50
C HIS A 295 -16.57 -7.00 0.50
N LEU A 296 -17.78 -6.58 0.08
CA LEU A 296 -18.96 -6.63 0.93
C LEU A 296 -19.31 -8.07 1.33
N GLN A 297 -19.30 -9.00 0.38
CA GLN A 297 -19.51 -10.41 0.64
C GLN A 297 -18.45 -10.97 1.61
N LYS A 298 -17.17 -10.65 1.38
CA LYS A 298 -16.09 -11.10 2.26
C LYS A 298 -16.21 -10.53 3.68
N THR A 299 -16.67 -9.28 3.82
CA THR A 299 -16.97 -8.68 5.13
C THR A 299 -18.14 -9.39 5.81
N TYR A 300 -19.23 -9.66 5.09
CA TYR A 300 -20.38 -10.39 5.66
C TYR A 300 -19.98 -11.79 6.11
N THR A 301 -19.35 -12.59 5.26
CA THR A 301 -18.84 -13.94 5.63
C THR A 301 -17.89 -13.95 6.83
N SER A 302 -17.10 -12.88 7.02
CA SER A 302 -16.09 -12.83 8.09
C SER A 302 -16.63 -12.34 9.44
N TYR A 303 -17.62 -11.43 9.46
CA TYR A 303 -18.07 -10.79 10.71
C TYR A 303 -19.56 -10.91 11.01
N TRP A 304 -20.40 -11.24 10.04
CA TRP A 304 -21.84 -11.38 10.27
C TRP A 304 -22.22 -12.82 10.64
N PRO A 305 -23.26 -13.06 11.47
CA PRO A 305 -24.02 -12.09 12.27
C PRO A 305 -23.47 -11.93 13.70
N THR A 306 -22.51 -12.75 14.12
CA THR A 306 -22.17 -12.96 15.54
C THR A 306 -20.87 -12.31 15.99
N SER A 307 -20.10 -11.68 15.10
CA SER A 307 -18.85 -11.02 15.53
C SER A 307 -19.14 -9.71 16.24
N ILE A 308 -18.57 -9.52 17.44
CA ILE A 308 -18.58 -8.24 18.16
C ILE A 308 -18.00 -7.12 17.27
N LEU A 309 -17.09 -7.48 16.34
CA LEU A 309 -16.49 -6.55 15.38
C LEU A 309 -17.48 -6.05 14.32
N TYR A 310 -18.62 -6.71 14.10
CA TYR A 310 -19.62 -6.24 13.14
C TYR A 310 -20.04 -4.78 13.39
N HIS A 311 -20.25 -4.40 14.65
CA HIS A 311 -20.60 -3.03 15.02
C HIS A 311 -19.48 -2.03 14.71
N THR A 312 -18.21 -2.46 14.80
CA THR A 312 -17.06 -1.63 14.41
C THR A 312 -16.90 -1.50 12.89
N ARG A 313 -17.46 -2.44 12.12
CA ARG A 313 -17.40 -2.48 10.64
C ARG A 313 -18.62 -1.89 9.93
N LYS A 314 -19.62 -1.41 10.68
CA LYS A 314 -20.90 -0.91 10.13
C LYS A 314 -20.75 0.23 9.10
N SER A 315 -19.81 1.14 9.32
CA SER A 315 -19.58 2.26 8.38
C SER A 315 -19.04 1.78 7.03
N GLU A 316 -18.26 0.71 7.01
CA GLU A 316 -17.67 0.13 5.80
C GLU A 316 -18.72 -0.56 4.96
N ILE A 317 -19.54 -1.39 5.61
CA ILE A 317 -20.70 -2.04 4.98
C ILE A 317 -21.58 -0.96 4.34
N SER A 318 -21.89 0.10 5.09
CA SER A 318 -22.68 1.21 4.57
C SER A 318 -21.99 1.92 3.39
N ASN A 319 -20.69 2.16 3.44
CA ASN A 319 -19.96 2.78 2.32
C ASN A 319 -19.96 1.89 1.07
N MET A 320 -19.78 0.58 1.21
CA MET A 320 -19.83 -0.37 0.09
C MET A 320 -21.25 -0.49 -0.49
N GLU A 321 -22.27 -0.58 0.35
CA GLU A 321 -23.68 -0.61 -0.07
C GLU A 321 -24.07 0.67 -0.82
N ASN A 322 -23.69 1.84 -0.28
CA ASN A 322 -23.92 3.13 -0.93
C ASN A 322 -23.20 3.20 -2.29
N LEU A 323 -21.96 2.73 -2.36
CA LEU A 323 -21.20 2.69 -3.61
C LEU A 323 -21.88 1.80 -4.65
N ILE A 324 -22.33 0.60 -4.26
CA ILE A 324 -23.07 -0.32 -5.13
C ILE A 324 -24.35 0.35 -5.65
N LEU A 325 -25.13 0.97 -4.76
CA LEU A 325 -26.39 1.64 -5.14
C LEU A 325 -26.15 2.77 -6.15
N ILE A 326 -25.13 3.61 -5.91
CA ILE A 326 -24.75 4.69 -6.81
C ILE A 326 -24.36 4.12 -8.18
N ILE A 327 -23.50 3.09 -8.22
CA ILE A 327 -23.03 2.50 -9.48
C ILE A 327 -24.18 1.85 -10.27
N VAL A 328 -25.04 1.08 -9.59
CA VAL A 328 -26.22 0.45 -10.21
C VAL A 328 -27.13 1.50 -10.82
N THR A 329 -27.37 2.60 -10.11
CA THR A 329 -28.16 3.73 -10.61
C THR A 329 -27.51 4.33 -11.86
N LEU A 330 -26.20 4.60 -11.82
CA LEU A 330 -25.47 5.20 -12.96
C LEU A 330 -25.44 4.29 -14.19
N ILE A 331 -25.30 2.98 -14.01
CA ILE A 331 -25.34 2.02 -15.11
C ILE A 331 -26.75 1.96 -15.72
N THR A 332 -27.78 1.94 -14.86
CA THR A 332 -29.19 1.90 -15.28
C THR A 332 -29.59 3.15 -16.05
N GLU A 333 -29.18 4.34 -15.59
CA GLU A 333 -29.40 5.61 -16.30
C GLU A 333 -28.73 5.63 -17.69
N LYS A 334 -27.63 4.89 -17.84
CA LYS A 334 -26.88 4.76 -19.11
C LYS A 334 -27.32 3.57 -19.95
N GLN A 335 -28.34 2.81 -19.56
CA GLN A 335 -28.69 1.54 -20.21
C GLN A 335 -28.95 1.69 -21.73
N ASN A 336 -29.50 2.82 -22.16
CA ASN A 336 -29.81 3.09 -23.58
C ASN A 336 -28.58 3.26 -24.49
N ILE A 337 -27.38 3.48 -23.91
CA ILE A 337 -26.12 3.64 -24.66
C ILE A 337 -25.15 2.47 -24.44
N LEU A 338 -25.56 1.46 -23.67
CA LEU A 338 -24.75 0.26 -23.41
C LEU A 338 -24.97 -0.79 -24.50
N THR A 339 -23.92 -1.57 -24.78
CA THR A 339 -24.05 -2.70 -25.71
C THR A 339 -24.83 -3.85 -25.07
N PRO A 340 -25.40 -4.79 -25.86
CA PRO A 340 -26.02 -5.99 -25.30
C PRO A 340 -25.06 -6.81 -24.41
N SER A 341 -23.76 -6.83 -24.77
CA SER A 341 -22.71 -7.48 -23.98
C SER A 341 -22.54 -6.80 -22.61
N ASP A 342 -22.49 -5.47 -22.56
CA ASP A 342 -22.38 -4.71 -21.32
C ASP A 342 -23.57 -4.98 -20.40
N ILE A 343 -24.79 -5.00 -20.95
CA ILE A 343 -26.01 -5.29 -20.20
C ILE A 343 -25.97 -6.72 -19.63
N GLN A 344 -25.49 -7.69 -20.41
CA GLN A 344 -25.36 -9.08 -19.94
C GLN A 344 -24.31 -9.19 -18.83
N GLU A 345 -23.16 -8.55 -18.98
CA GLU A 345 -22.10 -8.52 -17.97
C GLU A 345 -22.62 -7.93 -16.65
N PHE A 346 -23.31 -6.79 -16.73
CA PHE A 346 -23.90 -6.14 -15.56
C PHE A 346 -24.92 -7.05 -14.86
N LYS A 347 -25.84 -7.66 -15.61
CA LYS A 347 -26.84 -8.60 -15.06
C LYS A 347 -26.18 -9.80 -14.38
N GLN A 348 -25.16 -10.38 -15.00
CA GLN A 348 -24.47 -11.55 -14.44
C GLN A 348 -23.74 -11.19 -13.14
N CYS A 349 -23.01 -10.07 -13.11
CA CYS A 349 -22.35 -9.57 -11.91
C CYS A 349 -23.37 -9.34 -10.80
N PHE A 350 -24.47 -8.64 -11.08
CA PHE A 350 -25.47 -8.32 -10.08
C PHE A 350 -26.21 -9.56 -9.54
N ALA A 351 -26.56 -10.51 -10.43
CA ALA A 351 -27.20 -11.76 -10.04
C ALA A 351 -26.33 -12.61 -9.11
N GLN A 352 -25.03 -12.74 -9.42
CA GLN A 352 -24.08 -13.48 -8.58
C GLN A 352 -24.03 -12.95 -7.15
N HIS A 353 -24.02 -11.63 -6.99
CA HIS A 353 -23.83 -11.01 -5.68
C HIS A 353 -25.12 -10.85 -4.88
N ILE A 354 -26.28 -10.62 -5.54
CA ILE A 354 -27.58 -10.70 -4.85
C ILE A 354 -27.78 -12.10 -4.28
N ILE A 355 -27.52 -13.14 -5.07
CA ILE A 355 -27.69 -14.53 -4.62
C ILE A 355 -26.76 -14.79 -3.42
N ALA A 356 -25.50 -14.38 -3.49
CA ALA A 356 -24.55 -14.53 -2.38
C ALA A 356 -25.01 -13.83 -1.09
N ILE A 357 -25.40 -12.55 -1.18
CA ILE A 357 -25.83 -11.76 -0.01
C ILE A 357 -27.13 -12.32 0.58
N VAL A 358 -28.10 -12.66 -0.26
CA VAL A 358 -29.38 -13.26 0.20
C VAL A 358 -29.13 -14.62 0.83
N CYS A 359 -28.30 -15.47 0.24
CA CYS A 359 -27.93 -16.76 0.83
C CYS A 359 -27.27 -16.61 2.20
N GLU A 360 -26.37 -15.64 2.36
CA GLU A 360 -25.72 -15.35 3.65
C GLU A 360 -26.70 -14.80 4.69
N TRP A 361 -27.62 -13.90 4.30
CA TRP A 361 -28.63 -13.33 5.21
C TRP A 361 -29.66 -14.36 5.71
N TYR A 362 -30.04 -15.32 4.86
CA TYR A 362 -31.00 -16.35 5.21
C TYR A 362 -30.34 -17.66 5.69
N GLY A 363 -29.01 -17.71 5.82
CA GLY A 363 -28.29 -18.93 6.23
C GLY A 363 -28.44 -20.10 5.24
N ILE A 364 -28.71 -19.81 3.97
CA ILE A 364 -28.92 -20.80 2.91
C ILE A 364 -27.57 -21.10 2.27
N ALA A 365 -27.02 -22.29 2.48
CA ALA A 365 -25.81 -22.73 1.78
C ALA A 365 -26.06 -22.75 0.27
N VAL A 366 -25.29 -21.97 -0.50
CA VAL A 366 -25.24 -22.10 -1.96
C VAL A 366 -24.67 -23.49 -2.24
N SER A 367 -25.50 -24.38 -2.78
CA SER A 367 -25.05 -25.71 -3.17
C SER A 367 -24.07 -25.58 -4.32
N ASP A 368 -22.78 -25.70 -4.01
CA ASP A 368 -21.77 -25.96 -5.02
C ASP A 368 -22.15 -27.29 -5.71
N THR A 369 -22.40 -27.24 -7.01
CA THR A 369 -22.94 -28.35 -7.80
C THR A 369 -21.88 -29.42 -8.09
N GLY A 370 -21.11 -29.82 -7.06
CA GLY A 370 -19.99 -30.74 -7.23
C GLY A 370 -19.54 -31.56 -6.03
N ASN A 371 -20.02 -31.35 -4.79
CA ASN A 371 -19.50 -32.16 -3.68
C ASN A 371 -20.54 -32.47 -2.57
N PRO A 372 -21.09 -33.69 -2.52
CA PRO A 372 -22.10 -34.07 -1.55
C PRO A 372 -21.45 -34.66 -0.32
N ARG A 373 -21.01 -33.84 0.65
CA ARG A 373 -20.81 -34.25 2.06
C ARG A 373 -20.37 -33.07 2.92
N LYS A 374 -21.36 -32.35 3.45
CA LYS A 374 -21.43 -31.88 4.85
C LYS A 374 -22.73 -31.09 5.02
N ARG A 375 -23.80 -31.82 5.36
CA ARG A 375 -24.98 -31.24 6.03
C ARG A 375 -24.77 -31.45 7.52
N VAL A 376 -24.79 -30.38 8.30
CA VAL A 376 -25.01 -30.41 9.76
C VAL A 376 -25.90 -29.20 10.10
N PRO A 377 -26.85 -29.33 11.03
CA PRO A 377 -28.16 -28.66 10.94
C PRO A 377 -28.21 -27.30 11.65
N LEU A 378 -29.20 -26.52 11.21
CA LEU A 378 -29.67 -25.29 11.80
C LEU A 378 -30.14 -25.50 13.25
N PHE A 379 -29.59 -24.71 14.17
CA PHE A 379 -30.29 -24.10 15.30
C PHE A 379 -29.72 -22.72 15.58
#